data_AF-A0A1Y6GB39-F1
#
_entry.id   AF-A0A1Y6GB39-F1
#
_cell.length_a   1.000
_cell.length_b   1.000
_cell.length_c   1.000
_cell.angle_alpha   90.00
_cell.angle_beta   90.00
_cell.angle_gamma   90.00
#
_symmetry.space_group_name_H-M   'P 1'
#
loop_
_entity.id
_entity.type
_entity.pdbx_description
1 polymer ?
#
loop_
_entity_poly.entity_id
_entity_poly.type
_entity_poly.pdbx_seq_one_letter_code
_entity_poly.pdbx_strand_id
1 'polypeptide(L)' 'MYKHLTRRLHDWHMRNVTRRKLSMLDSRILADMGIERDQIGDFVARLSPPHAKG' A
#
# COMPACT_ATOMS: atom_id res chain seq x y z
N MET A 1 6.89 19.14 15.76
CA MET A 1 7.39 19.10 14.37
C MET A 1 7.73 17.69 13.84
N TYR A 2 8.28 16.75 14.62
CA TYR A 2 8.74 15.44 14.11
C TYR A 2 7.61 14.47 13.68
N LYS A 3 6.42 14.58 14.29
CA LYS A 3 5.29 13.64 14.14
C LYS A 3 4.81 13.45 12.69
N HIS A 4 4.90 14.47 11.85
CA HIS A 4 4.49 14.39 10.45
C HIS A 4 5.50 13.62 9.59
N LEU A 5 6.80 13.77 9.89
CA LEU A 5 7.87 13.07 9.19
C LEU A 5 7.81 11.57 9.50
N THR A 6 7.65 11.22 10.78
CA THR A 6 7.52 9.83 11.24
C THR A 6 6.29 9.18 10.63
N ARG A 7 5.17 9.90 10.52
CA ARG A 7 3.94 9.41 9.89
C ARG A 7 4.11 9.15 8.40
N ARG A 8 4.76 10.05 7.66
CA ARG A 8 5.03 9.84 6.22
C ARG A 8 5.95 8.63 5.98
N LEU A 9 7.00 8.47 6.78
CA LEU A 9 7.90 7.31 6.68
C LEU A 9 7.18 6.01 7.04
N HIS A 10 6.34 6.04 8.08
CA HIS A 10 5.50 4.91 8.46
C HIS A 10 4.54 4.51 7.32
N ASP A 11 3.85 5.47 6.72
CA ASP A 11 2.91 5.22 5.62
C ASP A 11 3.64 4.65 4.39
N TRP A 12 4.81 5.19 4.05
CA TRP A 12 5.66 4.64 3.00
C TRP A 12 6.11 3.21 3.32
N HIS A 13 6.53 2.94 4.55
CA HIS A 13 6.97 1.63 4.98
C HIS A 13 5.84 0.60 4.90
N MET A 14 4.66 0.95 5.41
CA MET A 14 3.46 0.09 5.34
C MET A 14 3.07 -0.21 3.90
N ARG A 15 3.11 0.77 3.00
CA ARG A 15 2.85 0.55 1.57
C ARG A 15 3.83 -0.47 0.96
N ASN A 16 5.13 -0.33 1.22
CA ASN A 16 6.12 -1.25 0.67
C ASN A 16 5.97 -2.67 1.23
N VAL A 17 5.70 -2.80 2.53
CA VAL A 17 5.44 -4.10 3.17
C VAL A 17 4.20 -4.75 2.58
N THR A 18 3.09 -4.02 2.45
CA THR A 18 1.83 -4.53 1.87
C THR A 18 2.03 -4.94 0.41
N ARG A 19 2.67 -4.09 -0.41
CA ARG A 19 2.99 -4.41 -1.81
C ARG A 19 3.79 -5.70 -1.92
N ARG A 20 4.84 -5.85 -1.10
CA ARG A 20 5.68 -7.06 -1.09
C ARG A 20 4.88 -8.30 -0.70
N LYS A 21 4.06 -8.21 0.36
CA LYS A 21 3.22 -9.32 0.80
C LYS A 21 2.22 -9.75 -0.27
N LEU A 22 1.49 -8.81 -0.88
CA LEU A 22 0.57 -9.11 -1.98
C LEU A 22 1.28 -9.71 -3.20
N SER A 23 2.48 -9.21 -3.52
CA SER A 23 3.29 -9.74 -4.63
C SER A 23 3.80 -11.17 -4.40
N MET A 24 3.76 -11.67 -3.17
CA MET A 24 4.13 -13.06 -2.84
C MET A 24 2.94 -14.02 -2.88
N LEU A 25 1.70 -13.52 -2.91
CA LEU A 25 0.50 -14.35 -2.97
C LEU A 25 0.26 -14.86 -4.39
N ASP A 26 -0.26 -16.08 -4.50
CA ASP A 26 -0.70 -16.62 -5.78
C ASP A 26 -1.85 -15.78 -6.37
N SER A 27 -1.94 -15.72 -7.70
CA SER A 27 -3.00 -15.00 -8.41
C SER A 27 -4.41 -15.46 -8.01
N ARG A 28 -4.60 -16.72 -7.64
CA ARG A 28 -5.90 -17.22 -7.13
C ARG A 28 -6.27 -16.60 -5.78
N ILE A 29 -5.31 -16.50 -4.87
CA ILE A 29 -5.52 -15.88 -3.55
C ILE A 29 -5.80 -14.37 -3.72
N LEU A 30 -5.09 -13.71 -4.65
CA LEU A 30 -5.35 -12.32 -5.00
C LEU A 30 -6.77 -12.15 -5.55
N ALA A 31 -7.19 -13.04 -6.47
CA ALA A 31 -8.53 -13.02 -7.06
C ALA A 31 -9.64 -13.27 -6.03
N ASP A 32 -9.42 -14.16 -5.05
CA ASP A 32 -10.36 -14.37 -3.93
C ASP A 32 -10.59 -13.11 -3.10
N MET A 33 -9.59 -12.22 -3.02
CA MET A 33 -9.70 -10.91 -2.38
C MET A 33 -10.23 -9.82 -3.33
N GLY A 34 -10.55 -10.16 -4.57
CA GLY A 34 -10.98 -9.22 -5.61
C GLY A 34 -9.87 -8.29 -6.10
N ILE A 35 -8.61 -8.72 -6.05
CA ILE A 35 -7.44 -7.94 -6.48
C ILE A 35 -6.76 -8.65 -7.64
N GLU A 36 -6.56 -7.94 -8.75
CA GLU A 36 -5.69 -8.42 -9.82
C GLU A 36 -4.22 -8.01 -9.57
N ARG A 37 -3.28 -8.78 -10.15
CA ARG A 37 -1.86 -8.63 -9.84
C ARG A 37 -1.28 -7.28 -10.31
N ASP A 38 -1.80 -6.74 -11.41
CA ASP A 38 -1.50 -5.40 -11.91
C ASP A 38 -2.12 -4.30 -11.04
N GLN A 39 -3.25 -4.56 -10.38
CA GLN A 39 -3.94 -3.62 -9.48
C GLN A 39 -3.26 -3.45 -8.12
N ILE A 40 -2.31 -4.31 -7.74
CA ILE A 40 -1.61 -4.24 -6.44
C ILE A 40 -1.02 -2.84 -6.19
N GLY A 41 -0.46 -2.21 -7.23
CA GLY A 41 0.12 -0.86 -7.12
C GLY A 41 -0.91 0.19 -6.73
N ASP A 42 -2.03 0.22 -7.45
CA ASP A 42 -3.12 1.17 -7.24
C ASP A 42 -3.84 0.92 -5.91
N PHE A 43 -4.05 -0.36 -5.57
CA PHE A 43 -4.64 -0.77 -4.30
C PHE A 43 -3.83 -0.23 -3.11
N VAL A 44 -2.51 -0.44 -3.14
CA VAL A 44 -1.61 0.04 -2.08
C VAL A 44 -1.53 1.57 -2.03
N ALA A 45 -1.60 2.26 -3.17
CA ALA A 45 -1.62 3.71 -3.21
C ALA A 45 -2.85 4.31 -2.49
N ARG A 46 -4.01 3.64 -2.56
CA ARG A 46 -5.25 4.07 -1.90
C ARG A 46 -5.24 3.91 -0.37
N LEU A 47 -4.41 3.02 0.18
CA LEU A 47 -4.36 2.74 1.63
C LEU A 47 -3.84 3.91 2.49
N SER A 48 -3.23 4.93 1.88
CA SER A 48 -2.87 6.15 2.59
C SER A 48 -3.28 7.34 1.72
N PRO A 49 -3.99 8.34 2.25
CA PRO A 49 -4.46 9.45 1.45
C PRO A 49 -3.27 10.20 0.82
N PRO A 50 -3.35 10.61 -0.46
CA PRO A 50 -2.40 11.57 -1.01
C PRO A 50 -2.46 12.79 -0.12
N HIS A 51 -1.34 13.18 0.46
CA HIS A 51 -1.28 14.25 1.44
C HIS A 51 -2.05 15.47 0.91
N ALA A 52 -3.10 15.86 1.64
CA ALA A 52 -3.64 17.21 1.55
C ALA A 52 -2.44 18.14 1.69
N LYS A 53 -2.18 18.92 0.63
CA LYS A 53 -1.19 19.99 0.67
C LYS A 53 -1.62 20.94 1.78
N GLY A 54 -0.89 20.93 2.88
CA GLY A 54 -0.90 21.96 3.92
C GLY A 54 0.46 22.62 3.94
#